data_AF-A0A7S2HH66-F1
#
_entry.id   AF-A0A7S2HH66-F1
#
_cell.length_a   1.000
_cell.length_b   1.000
_cell.length_c   1.000
_cell.angle_alpha   90.00
_cell.angle_beta   90.00
_cell.angle_gamma   90.00
#
_symmetry.space_group_name_H-M   'P 1'
#
loop_
_entity.id
_entity.type
_entity.pdbx_description
1 polymer ?
#
loop_
_entity_poly.entity_id
_entity_poly.type
_entity_poly.pdbx_seq_one_letter_code
_entity_poly.pdbx_strand_id
1 'polypeptide(L)'
;VGTSGTTSGSRNEADGTIIMLQQELQGANDAIRELKEALKGALMQNASSTMAGTANGGEASVPPVHSLGGTNITLENAHVSGSDCLLDEEMMSSLHGGGDTSLAAQGSAVSTESGNNNTPLFFAMEKQSELNTARDEINRLANLLGDAESEKQEAYEAMEEMRRQKEEAEARLRRHEKLGSAAGGRSGARSTYEPRAAAGVGGYTPSHQYGGASASIPGAGSGMSADGMNDNGVGFSGSSSSENDGIVNLEYLKNVMLSYLNAKTLGERKALVPVVSAVLCLTAEEQSKAMTSVEESAGLEGV
;
A
#
# COMPACT_ATOMS: atom_id res chain seq x y z
N VAL A 1 36.40 -14.02 64.03
CA VAL A 1 35.96 -12.68 63.60
C VAL A 1 35.54 -12.80 62.14
N GLY A 2 34.24 -12.93 61.88
CA GLY A 2 33.66 -13.10 60.55
C GLY A 2 32.81 -11.89 60.22
N THR A 3 33.16 -11.18 59.15
CA THR A 3 32.48 -9.97 58.70
C THR A 3 31.41 -10.34 57.68
N SER A 4 30.15 -10.36 58.11
CA SER A 4 28.97 -10.49 57.25
C SER A 4 28.73 -9.18 56.50
N GLY A 5 29.09 -9.15 55.22
CA GLY A 5 28.85 -8.03 54.32
C GLY A 5 27.39 -7.98 53.87
N THR A 6 26.72 -6.87 54.18
CA THR A 6 25.35 -6.55 53.78
C THR A 6 25.28 -6.10 52.32
N THR A 7 24.76 -6.96 51.43
CA THR A 7 24.50 -6.67 50.00
C THR A 7 23.05 -6.23 49.74
N SER A 8 22.46 -5.43 50.63
CA SER A 8 21.02 -5.08 50.57
C SER A 8 20.66 -3.98 49.56
N GLY A 9 21.63 -3.37 48.87
CA GLY A 9 21.37 -2.24 47.96
C GLY A 9 20.80 -2.63 46.59
N SER A 10 21.16 -3.80 46.05
CA SER A 10 20.85 -4.17 44.66
C SER A 10 19.45 -4.74 44.43
N ARG A 11 18.73 -5.13 45.50
CA ARG A 11 17.39 -5.72 45.37
C ARG A 11 16.31 -4.69 45.02
N ASN A 12 16.47 -3.45 45.48
CA ASN A 12 15.41 -2.44 45.30
C ASN A 12 15.31 -1.91 43.86
N GLU A 13 16.41 -1.89 43.10
CA GLU A 13 16.38 -1.53 41.67
C GLU A 13 15.80 -2.65 40.79
N ALA A 14 16.06 -3.91 41.15
CA ALA A 14 15.49 -5.07 40.47
C ALA A 14 13.96 -5.09 40.63
N ASP A 15 13.44 -4.81 41.83
CA ASP A 15 11.99 -4.78 42.09
C ASP A 15 11.28 -3.66 41.31
N GLY A 16 11.89 -2.48 41.16
CA GLY A 16 11.33 -1.40 40.33
C GLY A 16 11.22 -1.78 38.85
N THR A 17 12.24 -2.47 38.32
CA THR A 17 12.25 -2.95 36.94
C THR A 17 11.20 -4.03 36.70
N ILE A 18 11.03 -4.94 37.66
CA ILE A 18 10.01 -5.99 37.60
C ILE A 18 8.60 -5.39 37.59
N ILE A 19 8.33 -4.37 38.42
CA ILE A 19 7.03 -3.69 38.47
C ILE A 19 6.72 -3.00 37.13
N MET A 20 7.70 -2.32 36.53
CA MET A 20 7.51 -1.69 35.21
C MET A 20 7.19 -2.72 34.12
N LEU A 21 7.94 -3.83 34.08
CA LEU A 21 7.71 -4.90 33.10
C LEU A 21 6.34 -5.56 33.30
N GLN A 22 5.88 -5.74 34.53
CA GLN A 22 4.54 -6.28 34.82
C GLN A 22 3.43 -5.34 34.33
N GLN A 23 3.58 -4.03 34.54
CA GLN A 23 2.60 -3.04 34.09
C GLN A 23 2.55 -2.95 32.56
N GLU A 24 3.70 -3.00 31.89
CA GLU A 24 3.78 -3.01 30.43
C GLU A 24 3.19 -4.29 29.82
N LEU A 25 3.47 -5.46 30.42
CA LEU A 25 2.83 -6.73 30.05
C LEU A 25 1.31 -6.68 30.21
N GLN A 26 0.81 -6.04 31.26
CA GLN A 26 -0.63 -5.92 31.48
C GLN A 26 -1.27 -5.01 30.43
N GLY A 27 -0.66 -3.86 30.12
CA GLY A 27 -1.12 -2.98 29.03
C GLY A 27 -1.13 -3.67 27.67
N ALA A 28 -0.07 -4.43 27.34
CA ALA A 28 0.01 -5.19 26.10
C ALA A 28 -1.09 -6.26 26.00
N ASN A 29 -1.39 -6.97 27.09
CA ASN A 29 -2.46 -7.97 27.12
C ASN A 29 -3.86 -7.35 26.96
N ASP A 30 -4.07 -6.14 27.48
CA ASP A 30 -5.33 -5.42 27.28
C ASP A 30 -5.50 -4.95 25.83
N ALA A 31 -4.44 -4.41 25.21
CA ALA A 31 -4.45 -4.05 23.79
C ALA A 31 -4.70 -5.25 22.86
N ILE A 32 -4.10 -6.41 23.16
CA ILE A 32 -4.36 -7.66 22.41
C ILE A 32 -5.83 -8.09 22.54
N ARG A 33 -6.45 -7.88 23.71
CA ARG A 33 -7.85 -8.21 23.94
C ARG A 33 -8.77 -7.31 23.10
N GLU A 34 -8.50 -6.02 23.07
CA GLU A 34 -9.24 -5.03 22.27
C GLU A 34 -9.12 -5.34 20.77
N LEU A 35 -7.91 -5.63 20.29
CA LEU A 35 -7.69 -6.00 18.88
C LEU A 35 -8.46 -7.27 18.50
N LYS A 36 -8.51 -8.28 19.38
CA LYS A 36 -9.29 -9.51 19.15
C LYS A 36 -10.80 -9.22 19.07
N GLU A 37 -11.30 -8.30 19.89
CA GLU A 37 -12.71 -7.92 19.88
C GLU A 37 -13.08 -7.15 18.62
N ALA A 38 -12.23 -6.21 18.19
CA ALA A 38 -12.38 -5.48 16.92
C ALA A 38 -12.37 -6.42 15.71
N LEU A 39 -11.43 -7.36 15.65
CA LEU A 39 -11.32 -8.33 14.56
C LEU A 39 -12.57 -9.24 14.49
N LYS A 40 -13.07 -9.67 15.65
CA LYS A 40 -14.31 -10.47 15.74
C LYS A 40 -15.52 -9.66 15.23
N GLY A 41 -15.60 -8.38 15.56
CA GLY A 41 -16.62 -7.47 15.04
C GLY A 41 -16.58 -7.34 13.52
N ALA A 42 -15.39 -7.12 12.95
CA ALA A 42 -15.18 -7.00 11.51
C ALA A 42 -15.55 -8.29 10.75
N LEU A 43 -15.20 -9.46 11.29
CA LEU A 43 -15.58 -10.75 10.70
C LEU A 43 -17.10 -10.97 10.71
N MET A 44 -17.79 -10.61 11.79
CA MET A 44 -19.25 -10.69 11.84
C MET A 44 -19.91 -9.73 10.86
N GLN A 45 -19.36 -8.52 10.70
CA GLN A 45 -19.86 -7.54 9.74
C GLN A 45 -19.67 -8.01 8.29
N ASN A 46 -18.49 -8.54 7.95
CA ASN A 46 -18.23 -9.12 6.62
C ASN A 46 -19.14 -10.33 6.32
N ALA A 47 -19.37 -11.21 7.30
CA ALA A 47 -20.29 -12.35 7.12
C ALA A 47 -21.73 -11.90 6.86
N SER A 48 -22.17 -10.78 7.47
CA SER A 48 -23.50 -10.22 7.23
C SER A 48 -23.65 -9.57 5.84
N SER A 49 -22.59 -8.93 5.33
CA SER A 49 -22.58 -8.32 4.00
C SER A 49 -22.63 -9.34 2.87
N THR A 50 -22.03 -10.52 3.03
CA THR A 50 -22.03 -11.57 1.99
C THR A 50 -23.40 -12.19 1.74
N MET A 51 -24.30 -12.26 2.73
CA MET A 51 -25.65 -12.83 2.53
C MET A 51 -26.67 -11.85 1.95
N ALA A 52 -26.42 -10.54 2.02
CA ALA A 52 -27.36 -9.53 1.51
C ALA A 52 -27.21 -9.25 -0.01
N GLY A 53 -26.14 -9.74 -0.65
CA GLY A 53 -25.80 -9.39 -2.04
C GLY A 53 -26.46 -10.22 -3.15
N THR A 54 -27.15 -11.32 -2.86
CA THR A 54 -27.58 -12.30 -3.89
C THR A 54 -29.06 -12.26 -4.26
N ALA A 55 -29.88 -11.40 -3.65
CA ALA A 55 -31.35 -11.46 -3.79
C ALA A 55 -31.98 -10.30 -4.58
N ASN A 56 -31.24 -9.60 -5.45
CA ASN A 56 -31.81 -8.49 -6.25
C ASN A 56 -31.48 -8.60 -7.74
N GLY A 57 -31.87 -9.74 -8.35
CA GLY A 57 -31.97 -9.91 -9.80
C GLY A 57 -33.44 -9.84 -10.23
N GLY A 58 -34.01 -8.64 -10.19
CA GLY A 58 -35.37 -8.37 -10.67
C GLY A 58 -35.46 -8.42 -12.20
N GLU A 59 -36.45 -9.18 -12.67
CA GLU A 59 -36.90 -9.27 -14.06
C GLU A 59 -37.13 -7.88 -14.69
N ALA A 60 -36.44 -7.59 -15.79
CA ALA A 60 -36.78 -6.48 -16.67
C ALA A 60 -36.79 -6.95 -18.13
N SER A 61 -38.01 -7.27 -18.57
CA SER A 61 -38.62 -7.05 -19.88
C SER A 61 -37.69 -6.69 -21.05
N VAL A 62 -37.59 -7.63 -22.00
CA VAL A 62 -36.91 -7.53 -23.30
C VAL A 62 -37.85 -6.92 -24.35
N PRO A 63 -37.46 -5.88 -25.11
CA PRO A 63 -38.12 -5.53 -26.36
C PRO A 63 -37.52 -6.28 -27.57
N PRO A 64 -38.30 -6.53 -28.64
CA PRO A 64 -37.86 -7.32 -29.77
C PRO A 64 -37.07 -6.45 -30.77
N VAL A 65 -35.88 -6.87 -31.15
CA VAL A 65 -35.14 -6.28 -32.27
C VAL A 65 -34.76 -7.33 -33.30
N HIS A 66 -34.94 -6.93 -34.54
CA HIS A 66 -34.89 -7.74 -35.75
C HIS A 66 -33.50 -8.30 -36.03
N SER A 67 -33.53 -9.58 -36.38
CA SER A 67 -32.55 -10.31 -37.20
C SER A 67 -32.04 -9.49 -38.38
N LEU A 68 -30.72 -9.49 -38.61
CA LEU A 68 -30.07 -9.78 -39.89
C LEU A 68 -28.54 -9.80 -39.75
N GLY A 69 -27.91 -10.87 -40.22
CA GLY A 69 -26.55 -10.85 -40.78
C GLY A 69 -25.39 -11.08 -39.80
N GLY A 70 -24.89 -12.32 -39.76
CA GLY A 70 -23.81 -12.72 -38.87
C GLY A 70 -22.39 -12.40 -39.35
N THR A 71 -21.46 -12.52 -38.41
CA THR A 71 -20.26 -13.37 -38.51
C THR A 71 -19.83 -13.72 -37.08
N ASN A 72 -19.79 -15.02 -36.79
CA ASN A 72 -19.26 -15.62 -35.57
C ASN A 72 -17.79 -15.25 -35.37
N ILE A 73 -17.48 -14.59 -34.26
CA ILE A 73 -16.18 -14.72 -33.59
C ILE A 73 -16.48 -15.04 -32.14
N THR A 74 -16.42 -16.33 -31.83
CA THR A 74 -16.48 -16.88 -30.48
C THR A 74 -15.20 -16.47 -29.76
N LEU A 75 -15.28 -15.40 -28.96
CA LEU A 75 -14.30 -15.12 -27.92
C LEU A 75 -14.84 -15.76 -26.64
N GLU A 76 -14.28 -16.93 -26.34
CA GLU A 76 -14.52 -17.66 -25.11
C GLU A 76 -14.28 -16.75 -23.91
N ASN A 77 -15.25 -16.78 -23.00
CA ASN A 77 -15.13 -16.25 -21.65
C ASN A 77 -13.88 -16.86 -20.99
N ALA A 78 -12.82 -16.05 -20.89
CA ALA A 78 -11.75 -16.31 -19.94
C ALA A 78 -12.33 -16.14 -18.53
N HIS A 79 -12.85 -17.25 -18.02
CA HIS A 79 -13.12 -17.47 -16.61
C HIS A 79 -11.78 -17.29 -15.87
N VAL A 80 -11.58 -16.12 -15.27
CA VAL A 80 -10.48 -15.91 -14.32
C VAL A 80 -10.79 -16.80 -13.11
N SER A 81 -10.24 -18.00 -13.17
CA SER A 81 -10.18 -18.95 -12.07
C SER A 81 -9.34 -18.30 -10.97
N GLY A 82 -10.02 -17.66 -10.03
CA GLY A 82 -9.45 -17.22 -8.76
C GLY A 82 -8.81 -18.44 -8.12
N SER A 83 -7.48 -18.45 -8.14
CA SER A 83 -6.68 -19.52 -7.59
C SER A 83 -6.78 -19.43 -6.08
N ASP A 84 -7.63 -20.26 -5.49
CA ASP A 84 -7.54 -20.64 -4.08
C ASP A 84 -6.16 -21.26 -3.83
N CYS A 85 -5.20 -20.40 -3.51
CA CYS A 85 -3.92 -20.81 -2.95
C CYS A 85 -4.11 -21.19 -1.48
N LEU A 86 -4.75 -22.33 -1.28
CA LEU A 86 -4.50 -23.22 -0.14
C LEU A 86 -3.02 -23.63 -0.19
N LEU A 87 -2.13 -22.77 0.28
CA LEU A 87 -0.76 -23.16 0.55
C LEU A 87 -0.72 -23.84 1.92
N ASP A 88 -0.54 -25.15 1.83
CA ASP A 88 -0.18 -26.12 2.87
C ASP A 88 0.56 -25.52 4.08
N GLU A 89 -0.15 -25.48 5.21
CA GLU A 89 0.39 -25.13 6.53
C GLU A 89 1.14 -26.32 7.21
N GLU A 90 1.42 -27.41 6.47
CA GLU A 90 1.95 -28.67 7.02
C GLU A 90 3.44 -28.99 6.74
N MET A 91 4.23 -28.10 6.11
CA MET A 91 5.64 -28.43 5.79
C MET A 91 6.73 -27.89 6.72
N MET A 92 6.41 -27.23 7.84
CA MET A 92 7.42 -26.67 8.76
C MET A 92 7.70 -27.48 10.04
N SER A 93 7.21 -28.73 10.15
CA SER A 93 7.34 -29.54 11.39
C SER A 93 8.49 -30.56 11.42
N SER A 94 9.36 -30.64 10.41
CA SER A 94 10.40 -31.69 10.34
C SER A 94 11.82 -31.15 10.19
N LEU A 95 12.39 -30.63 11.28
CA LEU A 95 13.85 -30.52 11.46
C LEU A 95 14.23 -30.60 12.95
N HIS A 96 13.83 -31.71 13.58
CA HIS A 96 14.49 -32.24 14.77
C HIS A 96 15.13 -33.59 14.39
N GLY A 97 16.17 -33.55 13.55
CA GLY A 97 17.16 -34.64 13.47
C GLY A 97 18.12 -34.41 14.63
N GLY A 98 18.16 -35.25 15.66
CA GLY A 98 18.51 -36.66 15.55
C GLY A 98 20.00 -36.82 15.83
N GLY A 99 20.46 -36.30 16.97
CA GLY A 99 21.82 -36.47 17.48
C GLY A 99 21.87 -37.58 18.51
N ASP A 100 21.71 -38.83 18.05
CA ASP A 100 21.98 -40.02 18.86
C ASP A 100 23.49 -40.11 19.15
N THR A 101 23.93 -39.56 20.28
CA THR A 101 25.21 -39.94 20.88
C THR A 101 24.98 -41.06 21.89
N SER A 102 24.80 -42.28 21.39
CA SER A 102 24.99 -43.50 22.18
C SER A 102 26.49 -43.74 22.34
N LEU A 103 27.07 -43.30 23.46
CA LEU A 103 28.38 -43.76 23.93
C LEU A 103 28.19 -44.55 25.22
N ALA A 104 28.21 -45.86 25.05
CA ALA A 104 28.33 -46.84 26.12
C ALA A 104 29.73 -46.76 26.73
N ALA A 105 29.82 -46.61 28.06
CA ALA A 105 30.87 -47.16 28.93
C ALA A 105 30.54 -46.82 30.39
N GLN A 106 30.04 -47.78 31.17
CA GLN A 106 30.79 -48.42 32.24
C GLN A 106 31.38 -47.49 33.31
N GLY A 107 30.64 -47.41 34.43
CA GLY A 107 31.15 -47.49 35.80
C GLY A 107 32.45 -46.77 36.15
N SER A 108 32.33 -45.57 36.73
CA SER A 108 33.22 -45.15 37.80
C SER A 108 32.58 -44.03 38.61
N ALA A 109 32.23 -44.33 39.86
CA ALA A 109 31.81 -43.35 40.84
C ALA A 109 33.03 -42.53 41.27
N VAL A 110 33.30 -41.44 40.55
CA VAL A 110 34.25 -40.40 40.96
C VAL A 110 33.55 -39.05 40.90
N SER A 111 33.39 -38.46 42.08
CA SER A 111 32.91 -37.11 42.29
C SER A 111 33.92 -36.10 41.75
N THR A 112 33.63 -35.57 40.57
CA THR A 112 34.15 -34.27 40.13
C THR A 112 33.01 -33.53 39.45
N GLU A 113 32.30 -32.72 40.23
CA GLU A 113 31.46 -31.62 39.79
C GLU A 113 32.34 -30.55 39.12
N SER A 114 32.93 -30.88 37.98
CA SER A 114 33.48 -29.90 37.05
C SER A 114 32.47 -29.78 35.92
N GLY A 115 31.33 -29.19 36.23
CA GLY A 115 30.30 -28.86 35.26
C GLY A 115 30.93 -28.01 34.17
N ASN A 116 30.91 -28.52 32.93
CA ASN A 116 31.32 -27.79 31.74
C ASN A 116 30.35 -26.62 31.51
N ASN A 117 30.56 -25.53 32.27
CA ASN A 117 29.76 -24.31 32.24
C ASN A 117 29.98 -23.47 30.97
N ASN A 118 30.70 -23.98 29.97
CA ASN A 118 30.95 -23.30 28.70
C ASN A 118 29.85 -23.54 27.65
N THR A 119 29.03 -24.59 27.82
CA THR A 119 27.94 -24.93 26.89
C THR A 119 26.83 -23.85 26.82
N PRO A 120 26.42 -23.20 27.93
CA PRO A 120 25.42 -22.13 27.89
C PRO A 120 25.85 -20.89 27.09
N LEU A 121 27.15 -20.56 27.10
CA LEU A 121 27.67 -19.41 26.36
C LEU A 121 27.65 -19.65 24.85
N PHE A 122 28.02 -20.87 24.41
CA PHE A 122 27.96 -21.24 23.00
C PHE A 122 26.52 -21.19 22.48
N PHE A 123 25.57 -21.73 23.23
CA PHE A 123 24.14 -21.66 22.88
C PHE A 123 23.62 -20.22 22.83
N ALA A 124 24.03 -19.36 23.77
CA ALA A 124 23.65 -17.96 23.77
C ALA A 124 24.22 -17.20 22.55
N MET A 125 25.48 -17.45 22.18
CA MET A 125 26.09 -16.85 20.99
C MET A 125 25.41 -17.32 19.70
N GLU A 126 25.13 -18.61 19.58
CA GLU A 126 24.41 -19.19 18.44
C GLU A 126 23.02 -18.55 18.31
N LYS A 127 22.26 -18.50 19.41
CA LYS A 127 20.93 -17.86 19.43
C LYS A 127 20.98 -16.37 19.13
N GLN A 128 22.02 -15.67 19.56
CA GLN A 128 22.20 -14.26 19.21
C GLN A 128 22.44 -14.08 17.71
N SER A 129 23.16 -14.99 17.06
CA SER A 129 23.41 -14.93 15.61
C SER A 129 22.14 -15.24 14.80
N GLU A 130 21.32 -16.19 15.24
CA GLU A 130 20.00 -16.47 14.66
C GLU A 130 19.07 -15.26 14.79
N LEU A 131 19.02 -14.63 15.98
CA LEU A 131 18.21 -13.43 16.21
C LEU A 131 18.63 -12.26 15.33
N ASN A 132 19.93 -12.07 15.11
CA ASN A 132 20.42 -11.03 14.22
C ASN A 132 19.99 -11.31 12.77
N THR A 133 20.09 -12.56 12.32
CA THR A 133 19.64 -12.98 10.98
C THR A 133 18.13 -12.74 10.81
N ALA A 134 17.32 -13.09 11.82
CA ALA A 134 15.88 -12.85 11.79
C ALA A 134 15.54 -11.35 11.76
N ARG A 135 16.29 -10.50 12.48
CA ARG A 135 16.11 -9.04 12.45
C ARG A 135 16.42 -8.47 11.07
N ASP A 136 17.49 -8.93 10.43
CA ASP A 136 17.87 -8.48 9.09
C ASP A 136 16.82 -8.89 8.06
N GLU A 137 16.29 -10.11 8.15
CA GLU A 137 15.23 -10.58 7.25
C GLU A 137 13.91 -9.83 7.47
N ILE A 138 13.53 -9.53 8.72
CA ILE A 138 12.36 -8.69 9.01
C ILE A 138 12.51 -7.31 8.37
N ASN A 139 13.67 -6.67 8.49
CA ASN A 139 13.92 -5.37 7.88
C ASN A 139 13.85 -5.45 6.34
N ARG A 140 14.37 -6.53 5.75
CA ARG A 140 14.27 -6.77 4.31
C ARG A 140 12.82 -6.94 3.85
N LEU A 141 12.03 -7.74 4.56
CA LEU A 141 10.61 -7.97 4.25
C LEU A 141 9.77 -6.71 4.44
N ALA A 142 10.06 -5.91 5.47
CA ALA A 142 9.39 -4.63 5.71
C ALA A 142 9.59 -3.66 4.55
N ASN A 143 10.83 -3.55 4.03
CA ASN A 143 11.11 -2.72 2.86
C ASN A 143 10.39 -3.25 1.61
N LEU A 144 10.44 -4.56 1.37
CA LEU A 144 9.77 -5.17 0.20
C LEU A 144 8.25 -4.99 0.25
N LEU A 145 7.65 -5.08 1.43
CA LEU A 145 6.21 -4.83 1.61
C LEU A 145 5.88 -3.36 1.34
N GLY A 146 6.70 -2.42 1.83
CA GLY A 146 6.53 -1.00 1.56
C GLY A 146 6.59 -0.67 0.07
N ASP A 147 7.54 -1.25 -0.66
CA ASP A 147 7.65 -1.08 -2.13
C ASP A 147 6.41 -1.63 -2.86
N ALA A 148 5.95 -2.82 -2.47
CA ALA A 148 4.77 -3.45 -3.06
C ALA A 148 3.47 -2.68 -2.78
N GLU A 149 3.32 -2.12 -1.58
CA GLU A 149 2.19 -1.26 -1.22
C GLU A 149 2.22 0.06 -2.00
N SER A 150 3.41 0.65 -2.19
CA SER A 150 3.59 1.84 -3.00
C SER A 150 3.23 1.60 -4.48
N GLU A 151 3.70 0.49 -5.07
CA GLU A 151 3.38 0.13 -6.46
C GLU A 151 1.88 -0.10 -6.65
N LYS A 152 1.23 -0.77 -5.69
CA LYS A 152 -0.21 -0.96 -5.67
C LYS A 152 -0.96 0.39 -5.65
N GLN A 153 -0.52 1.33 -4.81
CA GLN A 153 -1.14 2.65 -4.72
C GLN A 153 -1.00 3.43 -6.04
N GLU A 154 0.20 3.44 -6.63
CA GLU A 154 0.44 4.07 -7.94
C GLU A 154 -0.47 3.48 -9.03
N ALA A 155 -0.67 2.15 -9.03
CA ALA A 155 -1.58 1.50 -9.97
C ALA A 155 -3.05 1.91 -9.79
N TYR A 156 -3.52 2.09 -8.54
CA TYR A 156 -4.87 2.61 -8.28
C TYR A 156 -5.04 4.05 -8.77
N GLU A 157 -4.06 4.91 -8.50
CA GLU A 157 -4.05 6.30 -8.98
C GLU A 157 -4.08 6.35 -10.52
N ALA A 158 -3.27 5.52 -11.18
CA ALA A 158 -3.23 5.44 -12.64
C ALA A 158 -4.58 4.97 -13.23
N MET A 159 -5.23 3.97 -12.64
CA MET A 159 -6.56 3.51 -13.06
C MET A 159 -7.62 4.59 -12.87
N GLU A 160 -7.57 5.31 -11.76
CA GLU A 160 -8.52 6.39 -11.46
C GLU A 160 -8.33 7.59 -12.40
N GLU A 161 -7.08 7.92 -12.75
CA GLU A 161 -6.78 8.94 -13.74
C GLU A 161 -7.28 8.54 -15.14
N MET A 162 -7.12 7.28 -15.54
CA MET A 162 -7.70 6.79 -16.80
C MET A 162 -9.22 6.85 -16.80
N ARG A 163 -9.87 6.52 -15.67
CA ARG A 163 -11.33 6.66 -15.51
C ARG A 163 -11.77 8.10 -15.73
N ARG A 164 -11.06 9.07 -15.13
CA ARG A 164 -11.31 10.50 -15.29
C ARG A 164 -11.12 10.97 -16.74
N GLN A 165 -10.04 10.56 -17.38
CA GLN A 165 -9.76 10.90 -18.79
C GLN A 165 -10.84 10.36 -19.74
N LYS A 166 -11.30 9.13 -19.49
CA LYS A 166 -12.41 8.53 -20.26
C LYS A 166 -13.70 9.35 -20.11
N GLU A 167 -14.08 9.71 -18.89
CA GLU A 167 -15.29 10.51 -18.64
C GLU A 167 -15.21 11.90 -19.28
N GLU A 168 -14.03 12.54 -19.26
CA GLU A 168 -13.83 13.81 -19.93
C GLU A 168 -13.93 13.67 -21.46
N ALA A 169 -13.33 12.63 -22.03
CA ALA A 169 -13.43 12.34 -23.46
C ALA A 169 -14.88 12.06 -23.90
N GLU A 170 -15.63 11.29 -23.11
CA GLU A 170 -17.06 11.04 -23.33
C GLU A 170 -17.89 12.33 -23.23
N ALA A 171 -17.64 13.17 -22.23
CA ALA A 171 -18.30 14.46 -22.10
C ALA A 171 -18.00 15.38 -23.28
N ARG A 172 -16.76 15.37 -23.78
CA ARG A 172 -16.33 16.12 -24.96
C ARG A 172 -17.04 15.62 -26.22
N LEU A 173 -17.10 14.30 -26.43
CA LEU A 173 -17.80 13.69 -27.56
C LEU A 173 -19.30 14.03 -27.53
N ARG A 174 -19.95 13.93 -26.36
CA ARG A 174 -21.36 14.29 -26.18
C ARG A 174 -21.66 15.76 -26.49
N ARG A 175 -20.71 16.68 -26.29
CA ARG A 175 -20.83 18.08 -26.72
C ARG A 175 -20.75 18.22 -28.24
N HIS A 176 -19.83 17.50 -28.88
CA HIS A 176 -19.72 17.47 -30.34
C HIS A 176 -20.96 16.88 -31.00
N GLU A 177 -21.57 15.85 -30.43
CA GLU A 177 -22.85 15.31 -30.90
C GLU A 177 -23.97 16.37 -30.86
N LYS A 178 -24.10 17.09 -29.74
CA LYS A 178 -25.11 18.16 -29.59
C LYS A 178 -24.94 19.29 -30.62
N LEU A 179 -23.71 19.69 -30.92
CA LEU A 179 -23.42 20.73 -31.91
C LEU A 179 -23.49 20.20 -33.35
N GLY A 180 -23.05 18.95 -33.57
CA GLY A 180 -23.03 18.29 -34.87
C GLY A 180 -24.43 18.01 -35.43
N SER A 181 -25.38 17.60 -34.59
CA SER A 181 -26.78 17.43 -35.01
C SER A 181 -27.46 18.75 -35.40
N ALA A 182 -27.04 19.88 -34.84
CA ALA A 182 -27.55 21.21 -35.22
C ALA A 182 -26.92 21.73 -36.52
N ALA A 183 -25.65 21.38 -36.80
CA ALA A 183 -24.92 21.83 -38.00
C ALA A 183 -25.17 20.93 -39.23
N GLY A 184 -25.46 19.63 -39.04
CA GLY A 184 -25.68 18.67 -40.14
C GLY A 184 -27.04 18.79 -40.86
N GLY A 185 -28.02 19.50 -40.28
CA GLY A 185 -29.37 19.60 -40.84
C GLY A 185 -29.57 20.62 -41.97
N ARG A 186 -28.52 21.38 -42.37
CA ARG A 186 -28.64 22.47 -43.36
C ARG A 186 -27.85 22.29 -44.66
N SER A 187 -27.13 21.20 -44.84
CA SER A 187 -26.44 20.90 -46.10
C SER A 187 -27.26 19.99 -47.03
N GLY A 188 -28.58 20.10 -46.95
CA GLY A 188 -29.51 19.70 -48.02
C GLY A 188 -29.49 20.70 -49.17
N ALA A 189 -28.32 20.92 -49.77
CA ALA A 189 -28.17 21.57 -51.07
C ALA A 189 -27.25 20.72 -51.93
N ARG A 190 -27.77 19.55 -52.32
CA ARG A 190 -27.69 18.96 -53.66
C ARG A 190 -26.61 19.57 -54.57
N SER A 191 -25.35 19.18 -54.39
CA SER A 191 -24.32 19.37 -55.40
C SER A 191 -24.25 18.12 -56.28
N THR A 192 -25.27 18.00 -57.14
CA THR A 192 -25.20 17.19 -58.36
C THR A 192 -24.19 17.82 -59.31
N TYR A 193 -22.93 17.43 -59.20
CA TYR A 193 -22.02 17.43 -60.34
C TYR A 193 -21.34 16.06 -60.38
N GLU A 194 -21.89 15.21 -61.24
CA GLU A 194 -21.18 14.07 -61.81
C GLU A 194 -19.83 14.52 -62.37
N PRO A 195 -18.72 13.81 -62.09
CA PRO A 195 -17.63 13.75 -63.03
C PRO A 195 -18.03 12.75 -64.13
N ARG A 196 -18.64 13.30 -65.18
CA ARG A 196 -18.87 12.64 -66.47
C ARG A 196 -17.55 12.07 -66.99
N ALA A 197 -17.60 10.80 -67.34
CA ALA A 197 -16.54 10.01 -67.94
C ALA A 197 -15.75 10.75 -69.03
N ALA A 198 -14.42 10.72 -68.93
CA ALA A 198 -13.53 10.84 -70.07
C ALA A 198 -12.89 9.48 -70.32
N ALA A 199 -13.36 8.82 -71.37
CA ALA A 199 -12.76 7.63 -71.93
C ALA A 199 -11.40 7.95 -72.58
N GLY A 200 -10.42 7.09 -72.34
CA GLY A 200 -9.12 7.05 -73.01
C GLY A 200 -8.36 5.86 -72.45
N VAL A 201 -8.61 4.64 -72.95
CA VAL A 201 -7.85 4.01 -74.04
C VAL A 201 -6.36 3.98 -73.73
N GLY A 202 -5.84 2.79 -73.40
CA GLY A 202 -4.42 2.48 -73.60
C GLY A 202 -3.75 1.70 -72.47
N GLY A 203 -3.85 0.37 -72.55
CA GLY A 203 -2.64 -0.46 -72.63
C GLY A 203 -1.89 -0.83 -71.34
N TYR A 204 -1.55 -2.12 -71.32
CA TYR A 204 -0.41 -2.76 -70.65
C TYR A 204 -0.54 -3.08 -69.17
N THR A 205 -0.80 -4.37 -68.96
CA THR A 205 -0.36 -5.15 -67.81
C THR A 205 1.15 -5.02 -67.61
N PRO A 206 1.61 -5.05 -66.35
CA PRO A 206 2.67 -5.99 -66.05
C PRO A 206 2.38 -6.79 -64.79
N SER A 207 2.51 -8.10 -64.95
CA SER A 207 2.78 -9.05 -63.89
C SER A 207 4.00 -8.61 -63.05
N HIS A 208 3.82 -8.43 -61.76
CA HIS A 208 4.87 -8.66 -60.76
C HIS A 208 4.19 -9.33 -59.56
N GLN A 209 4.40 -10.63 -59.36
CA GLN A 209 5.59 -11.23 -58.74
C GLN A 209 5.40 -11.26 -57.22
N TYR A 210 5.20 -12.50 -56.75
CA TYR A 210 5.29 -12.92 -55.36
C TYR A 210 6.46 -12.25 -54.63
N GLY A 211 6.20 -11.78 -53.41
CA GLY A 211 7.22 -11.31 -52.48
C GLY A 211 6.59 -10.80 -51.20
N GLY A 212 6.48 -11.68 -50.20
CA GLY A 212 6.08 -11.28 -48.85
C GLY A 212 7.06 -10.26 -48.29
N ALA A 213 6.52 -9.17 -47.75
CA ALA A 213 7.27 -8.19 -46.99
C ALA A 213 6.84 -8.30 -45.52
N SER A 214 7.64 -9.04 -44.76
CA SER A 214 7.78 -8.85 -43.32
C SER A 214 8.24 -7.41 -43.07
N ALA A 215 7.45 -6.63 -42.33
CA ALA A 215 7.87 -5.32 -41.85
C ALA A 215 8.87 -5.52 -40.70
N SER A 216 10.16 -5.49 -41.04
CA SER A 216 11.27 -5.34 -40.11
C SER A 216 11.31 -3.91 -39.60
N ILE A 217 11.29 -3.75 -38.28
CA ILE A 217 11.52 -2.50 -37.54
C ILE A 217 13.01 -2.11 -37.72
N PRO A 218 13.35 -0.92 -38.24
CA PRO A 218 14.74 -0.52 -38.36
C PRO A 218 15.26 0.07 -37.03
N GLY A 219 16.34 -0.55 -36.53
CA GLY A 219 17.18 0.03 -35.50
C GLY A 219 18.08 1.13 -36.07
N ALA A 220 18.27 2.19 -35.27
CA ALA A 220 19.35 3.16 -35.43
C ALA A 220 20.15 3.17 -34.12
N GLY A 221 21.42 2.76 -34.22
CA GLY A 221 22.39 2.85 -33.13
C GLY A 221 23.15 4.18 -33.14
N SER A 222 23.48 4.65 -31.95
CA SER A 222 24.59 5.56 -31.60
C SER A 222 24.75 5.36 -30.09
N GLY A 223 25.86 4.90 -29.51
CA GLY A 223 27.25 5.08 -29.91
C GLY A 223 27.85 6.28 -29.17
N MET A 224 27.91 6.24 -27.82
CA MET A 224 28.68 7.20 -27.03
C MET A 224 29.44 6.50 -25.89
N SER A 225 30.74 6.51 -26.10
CA SER A 225 31.93 6.37 -25.26
C SER A 225 31.81 6.07 -23.76
N ALA A 226 32.63 5.10 -23.35
CA ALA A 226 33.23 5.02 -22.03
C ALA A 226 34.21 6.18 -21.82
N ASP A 227 34.13 6.87 -20.68
CA ASP A 227 35.32 7.30 -19.93
C ASP A 227 34.95 7.64 -18.48
N GLY A 228 35.84 7.27 -17.56
CA GLY A 228 35.55 7.18 -16.14
C GLY A 228 35.46 8.50 -15.40
N MET A 229 34.62 8.53 -14.37
CA MET A 229 34.80 9.38 -13.20
C MET A 229 34.55 8.55 -11.94
N ASN A 230 35.66 8.12 -11.37
CA ASN A 230 35.86 7.87 -9.95
C ASN A 230 35.53 9.15 -9.18
N ASP A 231 34.51 9.13 -8.32
CA ASP A 231 34.53 9.98 -7.13
C ASP A 231 33.89 9.27 -5.93
N ASN A 232 34.71 9.13 -4.91
CA ASN A 232 34.38 8.61 -3.60
C ASN A 232 34.38 9.86 -2.72
N GLY A 233 33.22 10.51 -2.58
CA GLY A 233 33.13 11.85 -2.00
C GLY A 233 31.77 12.13 -1.36
N VAL A 234 31.68 11.77 -0.08
CA VAL A 234 30.74 12.24 0.96
C VAL A 234 30.11 13.62 0.66
N GLY A 235 28.77 13.72 0.63
CA GLY A 235 28.10 15.02 0.76
C GLY A 235 26.67 15.14 0.21
N PHE A 236 25.69 14.81 1.05
CA PHE A 236 24.48 15.60 1.37
C PHE A 236 23.70 16.37 0.29
N SER A 237 22.36 16.25 0.40
CA SER A 237 21.25 17.04 -0.20
C SER A 237 21.00 16.81 -1.70
N GLY A 238 19.85 16.31 -2.16
CA GLY A 238 18.51 16.27 -1.58
C GLY A 238 17.56 16.86 -2.63
N SER A 239 16.71 16.02 -3.24
CA SER A 239 15.45 16.38 -3.90
C SER A 239 14.79 15.12 -4.45
N SER A 240 14.23 14.33 -3.54
CA SER A 240 13.24 13.28 -3.83
C SER A 240 11.88 13.96 -3.93
N SER A 241 11.36 14.12 -5.14
CA SER A 241 10.07 14.77 -5.40
C SER A 241 9.00 13.76 -5.82
N SER A 242 8.66 12.82 -4.94
CA SER A 242 7.53 11.90 -5.11
C SER A 242 7.19 11.18 -3.79
N GLU A 243 6.72 11.93 -2.80
CA GLU A 243 6.39 11.44 -1.45
C GLU A 243 5.08 12.08 -0.96
N ASN A 244 4.07 12.13 -1.84
CA ASN A 244 2.89 13.00 -1.68
C ASN A 244 1.67 12.36 -0.99
N ASP A 245 1.75 11.13 -0.44
CA ASP A 245 0.57 10.46 0.15
C ASP A 245 0.51 10.46 1.70
N GLY A 246 1.33 11.30 2.34
CA GLY A 246 1.32 11.43 3.81
C GLY A 246 1.97 12.70 4.36
N ILE A 247 2.58 13.51 3.49
CA ILE A 247 3.09 14.81 3.90
C ILE A 247 1.88 15.74 4.05
N VAL A 248 1.30 15.74 5.25
CA VAL A 248 0.51 16.87 5.75
C VAL A 248 1.26 18.11 5.30
N ASN A 249 0.67 18.89 4.40
CA ASN A 249 1.35 20.03 3.80
C ASN A 249 1.87 20.90 4.96
N LEU A 250 3.17 20.80 5.26
CA LEU A 250 3.75 21.33 6.48
C LEU A 250 3.62 22.85 6.51
N GLU A 251 3.54 23.46 5.33
CA GLU A 251 3.24 24.88 5.15
C GLU A 251 1.79 25.20 5.53
N TYR A 252 0.82 24.38 5.14
CA TYR A 252 -0.57 24.52 5.57
C TYR A 252 -0.71 24.36 7.09
N LEU A 253 -0.13 23.30 7.68
CA LEU A 253 -0.16 23.10 9.13
C LEU A 253 0.51 24.27 9.86
N LYS A 254 1.67 24.74 9.38
CA LYS A 254 2.34 25.93 9.92
C LYS A 254 1.43 27.16 9.86
N ASN A 255 0.75 27.40 8.75
CA ASN A 255 -0.15 28.54 8.59
C ASN A 255 -1.38 28.45 9.49
N VAL A 256 -1.96 27.26 9.67
CA VAL A 256 -3.09 27.01 10.58
C VAL A 256 -2.65 27.21 12.04
N MET A 257 -1.51 26.64 12.45
CA MET A 257 -0.95 26.82 13.79
C MET A 257 -0.62 28.29 14.08
N LEU A 258 -0.01 28.98 13.12
CA LEU A 258 0.33 30.40 13.25
C LEU A 258 -0.94 31.27 13.33
N SER A 259 -1.98 30.95 12.55
CA SER A 259 -3.28 31.64 12.62
C SER A 259 -3.94 31.42 13.98
N TYR A 260 -3.84 30.23 14.55
CA TYR A 260 -4.37 29.91 15.87
C TYR A 260 -3.64 30.68 16.98
N LEU A 261 -2.31 30.77 16.93
CA LEU A 261 -1.51 31.52 17.88
C LEU A 261 -1.73 33.05 17.78
N ASN A 262 -2.01 33.56 16.58
CA ASN A 262 -2.24 34.99 16.35
C ASN A 262 -3.71 35.43 16.55
N ALA A 263 -4.63 34.48 16.75
CA ALA A 263 -6.04 34.78 16.97
C ALA A 263 -6.23 35.55 18.29
N LYS A 264 -6.78 36.76 18.18
CA LYS A 264 -6.95 37.68 19.32
C LYS A 264 -8.27 37.46 20.04
N THR A 265 -9.26 36.96 19.33
CA THR A 265 -10.59 36.74 19.88
C THR A 265 -10.82 35.26 20.20
N LEU A 266 -11.59 35.00 21.24
CA LEU A 266 -12.03 33.64 21.59
C LEU A 266 -12.77 32.98 20.41
N GLY A 267 -13.57 33.75 19.67
CA GLY A 267 -14.32 33.24 18.51
C GLY A 267 -13.39 32.71 17.40
N GLU A 268 -12.33 33.45 17.07
CA GLU A 268 -11.32 33.02 16.08
C GLU A 268 -10.59 31.75 16.54
N ARG A 269 -10.19 31.69 17.82
CA ARG A 269 -9.53 30.49 18.39
C ARG A 269 -10.45 29.27 18.29
N LYS A 270 -11.72 29.39 18.68
CA LYS A 270 -12.71 28.29 18.61
C LYS A 270 -12.99 27.85 17.17
N ALA A 271 -13.05 28.78 16.22
CA ALA A 271 -13.27 28.45 14.81
C ALA A 271 -12.12 27.62 14.20
N LEU A 272 -10.90 27.77 14.71
CA LEU A 272 -9.72 27.06 14.25
C LEU A 272 -9.55 25.67 14.90
N VAL A 273 -10.11 25.42 16.09
CA VAL A 273 -9.98 24.12 16.78
C VAL A 273 -10.39 22.93 15.92
N PRO A 274 -11.54 22.90 15.20
CA PRO A 274 -11.90 21.78 14.34
C PRO A 274 -10.91 21.53 13.20
N VAL A 275 -10.32 22.60 12.64
CA VAL A 275 -9.34 22.50 11.56
C VAL A 275 -8.04 21.90 12.11
N VAL A 276 -7.60 22.35 13.28
CA VAL A 276 -6.43 21.80 13.99
C VAL A 276 -6.65 20.33 14.32
N SER A 277 -7.82 19.98 14.87
CA SER A 277 -8.18 18.60 15.20
C SER A 277 -8.16 17.69 13.98
N ALA A 278 -8.70 18.14 12.85
CA ALA A 278 -8.67 17.37 11.60
C ALA A 278 -7.24 17.15 11.09
N VAL A 279 -6.39 18.18 11.13
CA VAL A 279 -5.00 18.09 10.63
C VAL A 279 -4.13 17.22 11.54
N LEU A 280 -4.36 17.24 12.84
CA LEU A 280 -3.63 16.43 13.82
C LEU A 280 -4.28 15.07 14.11
N CYS A 281 -5.35 14.73 13.38
CA CYS A 281 -6.13 13.50 13.59
C CYS A 281 -6.59 13.29 15.05
N LEU A 282 -6.98 14.37 15.73
CA LEU A 282 -7.49 14.29 17.10
C LEU A 282 -8.83 13.57 17.15
N THR A 283 -9.02 12.77 18.19
CA THR A 283 -10.31 12.17 18.50
C THR A 283 -11.35 13.23 18.90
N ALA A 284 -12.64 12.90 18.81
CA ALA A 284 -13.72 13.81 19.21
C ALA A 284 -13.63 14.24 20.68
N GLU A 285 -13.10 13.37 21.54
CA GLU A 285 -12.87 13.64 22.96
C GLU A 285 -11.74 14.65 23.18
N GLU A 286 -10.62 14.47 22.48
CA GLU A 286 -9.48 15.40 22.50
C GLU A 286 -9.86 16.76 21.92
N GLN A 287 -10.65 16.79 20.85
CA GLN A 287 -11.20 18.02 20.28
C GLN A 287 -12.10 18.75 21.28
N SER A 288 -13.00 18.03 21.96
CA SER A 288 -13.88 18.60 22.99
C SER A 288 -13.07 19.19 24.14
N LYS A 289 -12.06 18.47 24.62
CA LYS A 289 -11.14 18.94 25.66
C LYS A 289 -10.34 20.18 25.22
N ALA A 290 -9.89 20.22 23.98
CA ALA A 290 -9.21 21.38 23.40
C ALA A 290 -10.14 22.60 23.35
N MET A 291 -11.41 22.42 22.99
CA MET A 291 -12.40 23.50 23.01
C MET A 291 -12.62 24.06 24.41
N THR A 292 -12.78 23.21 25.44
CA THR A 292 -12.94 23.65 26.83
C THR A 292 -11.70 24.40 27.33
N SER A 293 -10.50 23.90 27.00
CA SER A 293 -9.24 24.56 27.37
C SER A 293 -9.11 25.97 26.75
N VAL A 294 -9.58 26.15 25.51
CA VAL A 294 -9.62 27.46 24.84
C VAL A 294 -10.59 28.43 25.53
N GLU A 295 -11.73 27.93 26.01
CA GLU A 295 -12.70 28.71 26.77
C GLU A 295 -12.15 29.13 28.14
N GLU A 296 -11.52 28.21 28.86
CA GLU A 296 -10.89 28.47 30.17
C GLU A 296 -9.74 29.48 30.05
N SER A 297 -8.87 29.31 29.04
CA SER A 297 -7.71 30.18 28.82
C SER A 297 -8.11 31.62 28.48
N ALA A 298 -9.21 31.82 27.75
CA ALA A 298 -9.70 33.15 27.42
C ALA A 298 -10.34 33.87 28.62
N GLY A 299 -10.78 33.15 29.65
CA GLY A 299 -11.31 33.73 30.88
C GLY A 299 -10.23 34.38 31.76
N LEU A 300 -8.96 34.03 31.55
CA LEU A 300 -7.82 34.51 32.36
C LEU A 300 -7.14 35.76 31.79
N GLU A 301 -7.32 36.08 30.51
CA GLU A 301 -6.63 37.19 29.83
C GLU A 301 -7.36 38.55 29.98
N GLY A 302 -8.47 38.57 30.73
CA GLY A 302 -9.36 39.73 30.93
C GLY A 302 -9.27 40.44 32.28
N VAL A 303 -8.24 40.18 33.10
CA VAL A 303 -8.03 40.84 34.41
C VAL A 303 -6.71 41.60 34.44
#